data_AF-A0A428YJT8-F1
#
_entry.id   AF-A0A428YJT8-F1
#
_cell.length_a   1.000
_cell.length_b   1.000
_cell.length_c   1.000
_cell.angle_alpha   90.00
_cell.angle_beta   90.00
_cell.angle_gamma   90.00
#
_symmetry.space_group_name_H-M   'P 1'
#
loop_
_entity.id
_entity.type
_entity.pdbx_description
1 polymer ?
#
loop_
_entity_poly.entity_id
_entity_poly.type
_entity_poly.pdbx_seq_one_letter_code
_entity_poly.pdbx_strand_id
1 'polypeptide(L)'
;MQVDSAQLRAAATKLRREVAENLRRAGIQAGGPERDFRVGGAFDTYTTPGPYRAAVAAWEKETEVLAEAARQLADALDAAATDYDASDARGSGRLAGSR
;
A
#
# COMPACT_ATOMS: atom_id res chain seq x y z
N MET A 1 25.31 9.89 9.94
CA MET A 1 24.59 9.39 8.75
C MET A 1 23.42 10.32 8.53
N GLN A 2 23.41 11.07 7.43
CA GLN A 2 22.34 12.01 7.11
C GLN A 2 21.26 11.22 6.38
N VAL A 3 20.07 11.13 6.95
CA VAL A 3 18.93 10.47 6.29
C VAL A 3 18.36 11.46 5.29
N ASP A 4 18.26 11.05 4.03
CA ASP A 4 17.71 11.88 2.97
C ASP A 4 16.18 11.90 3.08
N SER A 5 15.65 12.95 3.72
CA SER A 5 14.21 13.17 3.90
C SER A 5 13.46 13.28 2.56
N ALA A 6 14.13 13.68 1.47
CA ALA A 6 13.52 13.68 0.15
C ALA A 6 13.33 12.25 -0.40
N GLN A 7 14.29 11.35 -0.15
CA GLN A 7 14.14 9.93 -0.51
C GLN A 7 13.02 9.26 0.29
N LEU A 8 12.87 9.57 1.57
CA LEU A 8 11.75 9.07 2.39
C LEU A 8 10.40 9.52 1.83
N ARG A 9 10.26 10.79 1.45
CA ARG A 9 9.03 11.32 0.83
C ARG A 9 8.75 10.72 -0.55
N ALA A 10 9.79 10.47 -1.35
CA ALA A 10 9.66 9.80 -2.63
C ALA A 10 9.15 8.36 -2.45
N ALA A 11 9.70 7.63 -1.48
CA ALA A 11 9.25 6.28 -1.13
C ALA A 11 7.80 6.27 -0.61
N ALA A 12 7.43 7.19 0.28
CA ALA A 12 6.06 7.38 0.75
C ALA A 12 5.08 7.64 -0.41
N THR A 13 5.46 8.52 -1.33
CA THR A 13 4.65 8.84 -2.52
C THR A 13 4.45 7.62 -3.40
N LYS A 14 5.52 6.85 -3.65
CA LYS A 14 5.46 5.62 -4.44
C LYS A 14 4.54 4.57 -3.80
N LEU A 15 4.64 4.38 -2.48
CA LEU A 15 3.78 3.47 -1.73
C LEU A 15 2.30 3.87 -1.82
N ARG A 16 1.97 5.14 -1.62
CA ARG A 16 0.58 5.63 -1.73
C ARG A 16 0.03 5.56 -3.15
N ARG A 17 0.78 6.04 -4.14
CA ARG A 17 0.25 6.27 -5.50
C ARG A 17 0.33 5.04 -6.39
N GLU A 18 1.40 4.26 -6.27
CA GLU A 18 1.62 3.12 -7.15
C GLU A 18 1.22 1.83 -6.44
N VAL A 19 1.77 1.55 -5.26
CA VAL A 19 1.61 0.24 -4.63
C VAL A 19 0.18 0.04 -4.11
N ALA A 20 -0.36 0.97 -3.32
CA ALA A 20 -1.71 0.83 -2.77
C ALA A 20 -2.79 0.83 -3.87
N GLU A 21 -2.63 1.63 -4.93
CA GLU A 21 -3.57 1.67 -6.06
C GLU A 21 -3.48 0.40 -6.92
N ASN A 22 -2.28 -0.13 -7.16
CA ASN A 22 -2.12 -1.39 -7.88
C ASN A 22 -2.70 -2.57 -7.09
N LEU A 23 -2.52 -2.59 -5.76
CA LEU A 23 -3.14 -3.60 -4.89
C LEU A 23 -4.67 -3.52 -4.92
N ARG A 24 -5.23 -2.31 -4.85
CA ARG A 24 -6.68 -2.08 -5.00
C ARG A 24 -7.20 -2.59 -6.34
N ARG A 25 -6.49 -2.31 -7.44
CA ARG A 25 -6.85 -2.79 -8.78
C ARG A 25 -6.74 -4.31 -8.89
N ALA A 26 -5.72 -4.92 -8.29
CA ALA A 26 -5.54 -6.37 -8.28
C ALA A 26 -6.69 -7.07 -7.53
N GLY A 27 -7.16 -6.52 -6.41
CA GLY A 27 -8.34 -7.01 -5.70
C GLY A 27 -9.59 -6.98 -6.59
N ILE A 28 -9.87 -5.85 -7.24
CA ILE A 28 -11.03 -5.72 -8.16
C ILE A 28 -10.93 -6.69 -9.35
N GLN A 29 -9.73 -6.91 -9.89
CA GLN A 29 -9.51 -7.82 -11.01
C GLN A 29 -9.68 -9.29 -10.60
N ALA A 30 -9.43 -9.65 -9.35
CA ALA A 30 -9.63 -11.03 -8.87
C ALA A 30 -11.10 -11.46 -8.91
N GLY A 31 -12.04 -10.53 -8.73
CA GLY A 31 -13.48 -10.75 -8.96
C GLY A 31 -13.91 -10.67 -10.43
N GLY A 32 -13.03 -10.22 -11.32
CA GLY A 32 -13.29 -10.05 -12.76
C GLY A 32 -13.77 -11.31 -13.47
N PRO A 33 -13.15 -12.49 -13.26
CA PRO A 33 -13.61 -13.72 -13.89
C PRO A 33 -15.06 -14.08 -13.56
N GLU A 34 -15.48 -13.98 -12.29
CA GLU A 34 -16.87 -14.24 -11.89
C GLU A 34 -17.82 -13.22 -12.52
N ARG A 35 -17.44 -11.93 -12.54
CA ARG A 35 -18.27 -10.85 -13.09
C ARG A 35 -18.43 -10.94 -14.61
N ASP A 36 -17.36 -11.22 -15.32
CA ASP A 36 -17.29 -11.11 -16.78
C ASP A 36 -17.65 -12.44 -17.48
N PHE A 37 -17.44 -13.59 -16.81
CA PHE A 37 -17.63 -14.92 -17.41
C PHE A 37 -18.56 -15.85 -16.62
N ARG A 38 -19.10 -15.42 -15.47
CA ARG A 38 -19.95 -16.25 -14.60
C ARG A 38 -19.36 -17.63 -14.35
N VAL A 39 -18.06 -17.69 -14.03
CA VAL A 39 -17.30 -18.93 -13.87
C VAL A 39 -17.96 -19.86 -12.82
N GLY A 40 -18.66 -19.29 -11.84
CA GLY A 40 -19.56 -19.98 -10.92
C GLY A 40 -20.51 -20.99 -11.59
N GLY A 41 -21.07 -20.65 -12.74
CA GLY A 41 -21.98 -21.53 -13.50
C GLY A 41 -21.25 -22.62 -14.29
N ALA A 42 -19.96 -22.46 -14.59
CA ALA A 42 -19.14 -23.53 -15.19
C ALA A 42 -18.82 -24.62 -14.15
N PHE A 43 -18.71 -24.25 -12.87
CA PHE A 43 -18.51 -25.22 -11.79
C PHE A 43 -19.69 -26.18 -11.67
N ASP A 44 -20.95 -25.75 -11.87
CA ASP A 44 -22.16 -26.58 -11.74
C ASP A 44 -22.14 -27.87 -12.59
N THR A 45 -21.26 -27.95 -13.60
CA THR A 45 -21.08 -29.16 -14.43
C THR A 45 -20.22 -30.24 -13.75
N TYR A 46 -19.32 -29.88 -12.83
CA TYR A 46 -18.30 -30.79 -12.27
C TYR A 46 -18.04 -30.64 -10.75
N THR A 47 -18.43 -29.54 -10.10
CA THR A 47 -18.25 -29.30 -8.65
C THR A 47 -19.09 -28.09 -8.16
N THR A 48 -19.06 -27.75 -6.87
CA THR A 48 -19.75 -26.55 -6.35
C THR A 48 -18.84 -25.32 -6.38
N PRO A 49 -19.34 -24.11 -6.70
CA PRO A 49 -18.54 -22.87 -6.77
C PRO A 49 -18.15 -22.30 -5.39
N GLY A 50 -18.59 -22.91 -4.29
CA GLY A 50 -18.36 -22.40 -2.92
C GLY A 50 -16.88 -22.15 -2.58
N PRO A 51 -15.98 -23.14 -2.76
CA PRO A 51 -14.56 -22.95 -2.49
C PRO A 51 -13.90 -21.88 -3.36
N TYR A 52 -14.32 -21.76 -4.63
CA TYR A 52 -13.83 -20.71 -5.53
C TYR A 52 -14.24 -19.31 -5.03
N ARG A 53 -15.51 -19.11 -4.68
CA ARG A 53 -15.99 -17.83 -4.14
C ARG A 53 -15.30 -17.47 -2.83
N ALA A 54 -15.07 -18.45 -1.96
CA ALA A 54 -14.33 -18.24 -0.72
C ALA A 54 -12.89 -17.81 -0.97
N ALA A 55 -12.21 -18.43 -1.94
CA ALA A 55 -10.85 -18.06 -2.32
C ALA A 55 -10.76 -16.64 -2.92
N VAL A 56 -11.69 -16.28 -3.81
CA VAL A 56 -11.75 -14.92 -4.39
C VAL A 56 -11.99 -13.87 -3.29
N ALA A 57 -12.93 -14.10 -2.39
CA ALA A 57 -13.21 -13.18 -1.29
C ALA A 57 -12.03 -13.04 -0.31
N ALA A 58 -11.33 -14.14 -0.02
CA ALA A 58 -10.12 -14.12 0.80
C ALA A 58 -9.02 -13.28 0.13
N TRP A 59 -8.80 -13.45 -1.17
CA TRP A 59 -7.82 -12.68 -1.94
C TRP A 59 -8.15 -11.19 -2.01
N GLU A 60 -9.41 -10.83 -2.24
CA GLU A 60 -9.89 -9.45 -2.16
C GLU A 60 -9.58 -8.85 -0.78
N LYS A 61 -9.82 -9.62 0.29
CA LYS A 61 -9.54 -9.14 1.65
C LYS A 61 -8.05 -8.96 1.93
N GLU A 62 -7.21 -9.91 1.51
CA GLU A 62 -5.76 -9.82 1.70
C GLU A 62 -5.15 -8.64 0.95
N THR A 63 -5.60 -8.39 -0.29
CA THR A 63 -5.14 -7.23 -1.08
C THR A 63 -5.58 -5.90 -0.47
N GLU A 64 -6.77 -5.83 0.14
CA GLU A 64 -7.21 -4.67 0.91
C GLU A 64 -6.31 -4.40 2.12
N VAL A 65 -5.99 -5.44 2.89
CA VAL A 65 -5.09 -5.34 4.06
C VAL A 65 -3.69 -4.89 3.64
N LEU A 66 -3.14 -5.45 2.57
CA LEU A 66 -1.85 -5.04 2.01
C LEU A 66 -1.85 -3.58 1.54
N ALA A 67 -2.94 -3.13 0.90
CA ALA A 67 -3.06 -1.75 0.44
C ALA A 67 -3.09 -0.78 1.62
N GLU A 68 -3.77 -1.14 2.71
CA GLU A 68 -3.81 -0.34 3.93
C GLU A 68 -2.46 -0.32 4.65
N ALA A 69 -1.78 -1.46 4.76
CA ALA A 69 -0.42 -1.51 5.31
C ALA A 69 0.56 -0.65 4.51
N ALA A 70 0.44 -0.61 3.17
CA ALA A 70 1.26 0.24 2.31
C ALA A 70 1.02 1.74 2.58
N ARG A 71 -0.23 2.15 2.86
CA ARG A 71 -0.56 3.53 3.25
C ARG A 71 0.03 3.89 4.60
N GLN A 72 -0.14 3.01 5.60
CA GLN A 72 0.42 3.23 6.94
C GLN A 72 1.94 3.34 6.91
N LEU A 73 2.61 2.51 6.11
CA LEU A 73 4.06 2.61 5.90
C LEU A 73 4.44 3.95 5.24
N ALA A 74 3.68 4.40 4.24
CA ALA A 74 3.92 5.70 3.63
C ALA A 74 3.74 6.86 4.62
N ASP A 75 2.72 6.81 5.47
CA ASP A 75 2.48 7.81 6.51
C ASP A 75 3.63 7.86 7.52
N ALA A 76 4.13 6.69 7.93
CA ALA A 76 5.28 6.59 8.83
C ALA A 76 6.57 7.16 8.19
N LEU A 77 6.81 6.92 6.90
CA LEU A 77 7.95 7.47 6.17
C LEU A 77 7.88 9.01 6.05
N ASP A 78 6.68 9.55 5.83
CA ASP A 78 6.44 11.00 5.73
C ASP A 78 6.65 11.70 7.10
N ALA A 79 6.18 11.06 8.17
CA ALA A 79 6.41 11.51 9.55
C ALA A 79 7.91 11.49 9.88
N ALA A 80 8.60 10.39 9.56
CA ALA A 80 10.04 10.29 9.78
C ALA A 80 10.83 11.36 9.01
N ALA A 81 10.46 11.62 7.74
CA ALA A 81 11.08 12.69 6.94
C ALA A 81 10.92 14.07 7.59
N THR A 82 9.72 14.35 8.13
CA THR A 82 9.41 15.59 8.84
C THR A 82 10.22 15.73 10.13
N ASP A 83 10.36 14.65 10.90
CA ASP A 83 11.15 14.63 12.14
C ASP A 83 12.65 14.85 11.87
N TYR A 84 13.17 14.29 10.78
CA TYR A 84 14.56 14.52 10.35
C TYR A 84 14.79 15.98 9.95
N ASP A 85 13.92 16.57 9.12
CA ASP A 85 14.04 17.98 8.74
C ASP A 85 13.97 18.92 9.94
N ALA A 86 13.07 18.66 10.89
CA ALA A 86 12.97 19.44 12.12
C ALA A 86 14.22 19.30 13.00
N SER A 87 14.85 18.12 13.00
CA SER A 87 16.09 17.88 13.74
C SER A 87 17.29 18.57 13.10
N ASP A 88 17.38 18.56 11.77
CA ASP A 88 18.41 19.26 11.00
C ASP A 88 18.29 20.79 11.17
N ALA A 89 17.07 21.33 11.13
CA ALA A 89 16.82 22.75 11.39
C ALA A 89 17.23 23.19 12.82
N ARG A 90 16.93 22.34 13.83
CA ARG A 90 17.38 22.59 15.22
C ARG A 90 18.90 22.44 15.39
N GLY A 91 19.53 21.58 14.60
CA GLY A 91 20.99 21.41 14.57
C GLY A 91 21.69 22.63 13.98
N SER A 92 21.22 23.12 12.83
CA SER A 92 21.79 24.28 12.14
C SER A 92 21.63 25.57 12.95
N GLY A 93 20.46 25.78 13.58
CA GLY A 93 20.22 26.94 14.44
C GLY A 93 21.14 27.01 15.66
N ARG A 94 21.48 25.87 16.28
CA ARG A 94 22.44 25.81 17.41
C ARG A 94 23.87 26.14 16.99
N LEU A 95 24.31 25.68 15.81
CA LEU A 95 25.64 25.97 15.29
C LEU A 95 25.79 27.41 14.78
N ALA A 96 24.70 28.03 14.31
CA ALA A 96 24.67 29.43 13.90
C ALA A 96 24.69 30.40 15.09
N GLY A 97 24.06 30.04 16.22
CA GLY A 97 24.08 30.85 17.45
C GLY A 97 25.33 30.70 18.32
N SER A 98 26.25 29.79 17.97
CA SER A 98 27.53 29.58 18.69
C SER A 98 28.75 30.19 17.99
N ARG A 99 28.54 31.00 16.94
CA ARG A 99 29.56 31.85 16.31
C ARG A 99 29.30 33.30 16.69
#